data_AF-A0A7J9QV60-F1
#
_entry.id   AF-A0A7J9QV60-F1
#
_cell.length_a   1.000
_cell.length_b   1.000
_cell.length_c   1.000
_cell.angle_alpha   90.00
_cell.angle_beta   90.00
_cell.angle_gamma   90.00
#
_symmetry.space_group_name_H-M   'P 1'
#
loop_
_entity.id
_entity.type
_entity.pdbx_description
1 polymer ?
#
loop_
_entity_poly.entity_id
_entity_poly.type
_entity_poly.pdbx_seq_one_letter_code
_entity_poly.pdbx_strand_id
1 'polypeptide(L)'
;MTEQGLTIIYTGKGKGKTTAALGIALRAVGYEKKICMIQFIKGSWHYGEMISSKKLEPDFEMIAIGKGFVGIIDDKDPKEEHE
;
A
#
# COMPACT_ATOMS: atom_id res chain seq x y z
N MET A 1 2.44 25.17 17.16
CA MET A 1 3.58 24.40 16.62
C MET A 1 3.04 23.61 15.45
N THR A 2 3.60 23.75 14.26
CA THR A 2 3.27 22.89 13.12
C THR A 2 3.83 21.51 13.41
N GLU A 3 2.95 20.51 13.57
CA GLU A 3 3.38 19.12 13.71
C GLU A 3 4.15 18.70 12.46
N GLN A 4 5.39 18.23 12.64
CA GLN A 4 6.21 17.72 11.55
C GLN A 4 5.80 16.28 11.22
N GLY A 5 5.51 16.02 9.95
CA GLY A 5 5.29 14.66 9.46
C GLY A 5 6.57 13.82 9.55
N LEU A 6 6.44 12.56 9.93
CA LEU A 6 7.55 11.60 10.02
C LEU A 6 7.54 10.64 8.82
N THR A 7 8.72 10.24 8.37
CA THR A 7 8.89 9.16 7.38
C THR A 7 9.26 7.87 8.09
N ILE A 8 8.49 6.81 7.86
CA ILE A 8 8.69 5.49 8.49
C ILE A 8 9.00 4.47 7.39
N ILE A 9 10.09 3.72 7.55
CA ILE A 9 10.52 2.69 6.60
C ILE A 9 10.43 1.32 7.28
N TYR A 10 9.50 0.47 6.83
CA TYR A 10 9.46 -0.94 7.19
C TYR A 10 10.25 -1.76 6.16
N THR A 11 11.42 -2.27 6.56
CA THR A 11 12.32 -3.06 5.69
C THR A 11 12.71 -4.40 6.33
N GLY A 12 13.41 -5.24 5.57
CA GLY A 12 13.87 -6.57 5.99
C GLY A 12 13.01 -7.72 5.44
N LYS A 13 13.50 -8.96 5.64
CA LYS A 13 12.91 -10.19 5.08
C LYS A 13 11.70 -10.72 5.87
N GLY A 14 11.47 -10.21 7.08
CA GLY A 14 10.34 -10.63 7.92
C GLY A 14 8.98 -10.30 7.29
N LYS A 15 7.98 -11.16 7.56
CA LYS A 15 6.57 -10.87 7.27
C LYS A 15 6.06 -9.75 8.20
N GLY A 16 5.11 -8.95 7.73
CA GLY A 16 4.43 -7.94 8.54
C GLY A 16 4.67 -6.47 8.15
N LYS A 17 5.53 -6.17 7.16
CA LYS A 17 5.77 -4.79 6.68
C LYS A 17 4.47 -4.11 6.24
N THR A 18 3.73 -4.76 5.34
CA THR A 18 2.45 -4.26 4.83
C THR A 18 1.42 -4.15 5.94
N THR A 19 1.34 -5.16 6.82
CA THR A 19 0.41 -5.17 7.96
C THR A 19 0.69 -4.03 8.95
N ALA A 20 1.96 -3.70 9.20
CA ALA A 20 2.33 -2.57 10.05
C ALA A 20 1.91 -1.23 9.44
N ALA A 21 2.15 -1.04 8.13
CA ALA A 21 1.70 0.16 7.42
C ALA A 21 0.16 0.31 7.43
N LEU A 22 -0.57 -0.79 7.22
CA LEU A 22 -2.03 -0.81 7.31
C LEU A 22 -2.55 -0.52 8.72
N GLY A 23 -1.85 -1.00 9.76
CA GLY A 23 -2.20 -0.70 11.15
C GLY A 23 -2.10 0.79 11.46
N ILE A 24 -1.09 1.48 10.92
CA ILE A 24 -0.97 2.95 11.02
C ILE A 24 -2.09 3.64 10.24
N ALA A 25 -2.40 3.20 9.03
CA ALA A 25 -3.51 3.73 8.24
C ALA A 25 -4.85 3.61 8.99
N LEU A 26 -5.17 2.42 9.50
CA LEU A 26 -6.40 2.18 10.24
C LEU A 26 -6.49 3.02 11.52
N ARG A 27 -5.37 3.16 12.26
CA ARG A 27 -5.30 4.03 13.43
C ARG A 27 -5.58 5.49 13.05
N ALA A 28 -4.99 5.98 11.97
CA ALA A 28 -5.17 7.35 11.51
C ALA A 28 -6.61 7.63 11.06
N VAL A 29 -7.26 6.67 10.38
CA VAL A 29 -8.70 6.74 10.05
C VAL A 29 -9.54 6.86 11.32
N GLY A 30 -9.22 6.09 12.37
CA GLY A 30 -9.91 6.21 13.67
C GLY A 30 -9.74 7.57 14.36
N TYR A 31 -8.73 8.36 13.97
CA TYR A 31 -8.53 9.75 14.38
C TYR A 31 -8.98 10.76 13.31
N GLU A 32 -9.90 10.36 12.42
CA GLU A 32 -10.50 11.19 11.38
C GLU A 32 -9.48 11.81 10.41
N LYS A 33 -8.34 11.13 10.20
CA LYS A 33 -7.34 11.52 9.20
C LYS A 33 -7.65 10.89 7.85
N LYS A 34 -7.41 11.64 6.78
CA LYS A 34 -7.48 11.16 5.39
C LYS A 34 -6.22 10.41 5.01
N ILE A 35 -6.39 9.20 4.49
CA ILE A 35 -5.30 8.30 4.12
C ILE A 35 -5.38 7.91 2.64
N CYS A 36 -4.23 7.94 1.97
CA CYS A 36 -4.02 7.37 0.65
C CYS A 36 -2.92 6.31 0.73
N MET A 37 -3.22 5.08 0.32
CA MET A 37 -2.24 4.00 0.19
C MET A 37 -2.06 3.63 -1.28
N ILE A 38 -0.80 3.67 -1.73
CA ILE A 38 -0.41 3.29 -3.08
C ILE A 38 0.36 1.97 -3.02
N GLN A 39 -0.10 0.96 -3.75
CA GLN A 39 0.53 -0.35 -3.81
C GLN A 39 1.13 -0.59 -5.20
N PHE A 40 2.45 -0.82 -5.25
CA PHE A 40 3.19 -1.11 -6.49
C PHE A 40 3.25 -2.62 -6.78
N ILE A 41 2.10 -3.30 -6.77
CA ILE A 41 2.00 -4.77 -6.95
C ILE A 41 1.09 -5.08 -8.14
N LYS A 42 1.33 -6.21 -8.83
CA LYS A 42 0.46 -6.71 -9.91
C LYS A 42 -1.00 -6.73 -9.41
N GLY A 43 -1.82 -5.85 -9.98
CA GLY A 43 -3.22 -5.63 -9.58
C GLY A 43 -4.18 -6.80 -9.83
N SER A 44 -3.67 -7.98 -10.18
CA SER A 44 -4.46 -9.18 -10.47
C SER A 44 -4.83 -10.00 -9.23
N TRP A 45 -4.22 -9.73 -8.06
CA TRP A 45 -4.58 -10.41 -6.81
C TRP A 45 -5.59 -9.62 -5.98
N HIS A 46 -6.66 -10.30 -5.60
CA HIS A 46 -7.70 -9.77 -4.74
C HIS A 46 -7.27 -9.92 -3.27
N TYR A 47 -7.07 -8.79 -2.59
CA TYR A 47 -6.64 -8.76 -1.18
C TYR A 47 -7.81 -8.36 -0.27
N GLY A 48 -7.94 -9.01 0.89
CA GLY A 48 -8.97 -8.67 1.87
C GLY A 48 -8.84 -7.23 2.39
N GLU A 49 -7.62 -6.69 2.37
CA GLU A 49 -7.30 -5.33 2.75
C GLU A 49 -7.86 -4.30 1.77
N MET A 50 -7.90 -4.62 0.47
CA MET A 50 -8.52 -3.77 -0.55
C MET A 50 -10.04 -3.72 -0.40
N ILE A 51 -10.68 -4.86 -0.10
CA ILE A 51 -12.12 -4.89 0.19
C ILE A 51 -12.42 -4.06 1.45
N SER A 52 -11.56 -4.18 2.47
CA SER A 52 -11.73 -3.46 3.73
C SER A 52 -11.55 -1.96 3.58
N SER A 53 -10.61 -1.50 2.75
CA SER A 53 -10.43 -0.07 2.49
C SER A 53 -11.66 0.57 1.84
N LYS A 54 -12.37 -0.16 0.96
CA LYS A 54 -13.65 0.31 0.40
C LYS A 54 -14.74 0.58 1.44
N LYS A 55 -14.71 -0.13 2.57
CA LYS A 55 -15.64 0.11 3.70
C LYS A 55 -15.26 1.33 4.53
N LEU A 56 -14.05 1.84 4.35
CA LEU A 56 -13.48 2.99 5.06
C LEU A 56 -13.45 4.25 4.18
N GLU A 57 -14.02 4.19 2.98
CA GLU A 57 -14.25 5.38 2.17
C GLU A 57 -15.24 6.33 2.87
N PRO A 58 -15.05 7.65 2.80
CA PRO A 58 -14.05 8.38 1.99
C PRO A 58 -12.76 8.72 2.76
N ASP A 59 -12.51 8.10 3.92
CA ASP A 59 -11.35 8.43 4.77
C ASP A 59 -10.10 7.64 4.40
N PHE A 60 -10.26 6.45 3.79
CA PHE A 60 -9.16 5.64 3.31
C PHE A 60 -9.33 5.23 1.85
N GLU A 61 -8.46 5.78 1.00
CA GLU A 61 -8.33 5.38 -0.40
C GLU A 61 -7.13 4.44 -0.58
N MET A 62 -7.35 3.30 -1.24
CA MET A 62 -6.29 2.36 -1.61
C MET A 62 -6.26 2.21 -3.13
N ILE A 63 -5.11 2.49 -3.72
CA ILE A 63 -4.88 2.47 -5.16
C ILE A 63 -3.76 1.48 -5.44
N ALA A 64 -4.08 0.41 -6.16
CA ALA A 64 -3.07 -0.48 -6.73
C ALA A 64 -2.63 0.08 -8.08
N ILE A 65 -1.34 0.34 -8.25
CA ILE A 65 -0.76 0.88 -9.48
C ILE A 65 0.36 0.00 -10.02
N GLY A 66 0.49 0.02 -11.34
CA GLY A 66 1.54 -0.65 -12.09
C GLY A 66 1.31 -2.15 -12.32
N LYS A 67 2.20 -2.73 -13.14
CA LYS A 67 2.32 -4.17 -13.35
C LYS A 67 3.26 -4.82 -12.30
N GLY A 68 3.38 -4.21 -11.11
CA GLY A 68 4.38 -4.62 -10.11
C GLY A 68 5.78 -4.07 -10.37
N PHE A 69 6.77 -4.57 -9.62
CA PHE A 69 8.17 -4.18 -9.76
C PHE A 69 8.86 -4.95 -10.89
N VAL A 70 9.72 -4.25 -11.64
CA VAL A 70 10.53 -4.85 -12.72
C VAL A 70 11.66 -5.70 -12.12
N GLY A 71 11.81 -6.94 -12.58
CA GLY A 71 12.95 -7.80 -12.26
C GLY A 71 12.91 -8.46 -10.87
N ILE A 72 11.74 -8.60 -10.26
CA ILE A 72 11.54 -9.44 -9.07
C ILE A 72 11.33 -10.92 -9.46
N ILE A 73 11.45 -11.85 -8.50
CA ILE A 73 11.38 -13.31 -8.75
C ILE A 73 10.09 -13.72 -9.49
N ASP A 74 8.97 -13.04 -9.23
CA ASP A 74 7.67 -13.30 -9.87
C ASP A 74 7.38 -12.41 -11.09
N ASP A 75 8.39 -11.65 -11.54
CA ASP A 75 8.27 -10.85 -12.74
C ASP A 75 8.63 -11.67 -13.98
N LYS A 76 7.62 -11.96 -14.80
CA LYS A 76 7.73 -12.76 -16.02
C LYS A 76 7.46 -11.94 -17.28
N ASP A 77 7.14 -10.66 -17.10
CA ASP A 77 6.78 -9.79 -18.21
C ASP A 77 8.06 -9.28 -18.89
N PRO A 78 8.09 -9.13 -20.22
CA PRO A 78 9.24 -8.56 -20.93
C PRO A 78 9.50 -7.12 -20.48
N LYS A 79 10.77 -6.68 -20.44
CA LYS A 79 11.12 -5.31 -19.99
C LYS A 79 10.42 -4.22 -20.80
N GLU A 80 10.17 -4.49 -22.08
CA GLU A 80 9.46 -3.62 -23.02
C GLU A 80 7.99 -3.40 -22.60
N GLU A 81 7.42 -4.28 -21.78
CA GLU A 81 6.06 -4.13 -21.24
C GLU A 81 5.97 -3.27 -19.98
N HIS A 82 7.12 -2.83 -19.46
CA HIS A 82 7.24 -1.94 -18.31
C HIS A 82 7.65 -0.50 -18.67
N GLU A 83 7.95 -0.22 -19.95
CA GLU A 83 8.13 1.14 -20.51
C GLU A 83 6.79 1.81 -20.85
#